data_AF-A0A455SNI2-F1
#
_entry.id   AF-A0A455SNI2-F1
#
_cell.length_a   1.000
_cell.length_b   1.000
_cell.length_c   1.000
_cell.angle_alpha   90.00
_cell.angle_beta   90.00
_cell.angle_gamma   90.00
#
_symmetry.space_group_name_H-M   'P 1'
#
loop_
_entity.id
_entity.type
_entity.pdbx_description
1 polymer ?
#
loop_
_entity_poly.entity_id
_entity_poly.type
_entity_poly.pdbx_seq_one_letter_code
_entity_poly.pdbx_strand_id
1 'polypeptide(L)'
;MAGAYNIDVENLTVLVSSLANVQANLLNNLKDIQVLSNIANNALSGNNILGVQDTLNSWIVTLGSVVDQMGGAHNALSSLLADTQGHMSKLNQLGV
;
A
#
# COMPACT_ATOMS: atom_id res chain seq x y z
N MET A 1 -33.92 6.63 9.70
CA MET A 1 -33.16 5.55 9.03
C MET A 1 -31.74 5.59 9.55
N ALA A 2 -31.47 4.92 10.68
CA ALA A 2 -30.10 4.63 11.07
C ALA A 2 -29.57 3.68 10.01
N GLY A 3 -28.67 4.17 9.14
CA GLY A 3 -27.94 3.30 8.24
C GLY A 3 -27.25 2.26 9.11
N ALA A 4 -27.72 1.02 9.04
CA ALA A 4 -27.11 -0.08 9.76
C ALA A 4 -25.70 -0.21 9.19
N TYR A 5 -24.75 0.42 9.86
CA TYR A 5 -23.35 0.05 9.79
C TYR A 5 -23.31 -1.37 10.33
N ASN A 6 -23.50 -2.34 9.45
CA ASN A 6 -23.19 -3.73 9.75
C ASN A 6 -21.66 -3.81 9.73
N ILE A 7 -21.07 -3.37 10.84
CA ILE A 7 -19.63 -3.26 10.99
C ILE A 7 -19.08 -4.67 11.12
N ASP A 8 -18.64 -5.22 10.00
CA ASP A 8 -17.87 -6.46 9.98
C ASP A 8 -16.39 -6.14 10.24
N VAL A 9 -16.04 -6.05 11.52
CA VAL A 9 -14.69 -5.76 12.01
C VAL A 9 -13.69 -6.81 11.51
N GLU A 10 -14.13 -8.05 11.35
CA GLU A 10 -13.31 -9.16 10.86
C GLU A 10 -12.92 -8.94 9.40
N ASN A 11 -13.90 -8.64 8.54
CA ASN A 11 -13.65 -8.32 7.13
C ASN A 11 -12.75 -7.08 6.96
N LEU A 12 -12.94 -6.04 7.79
CA LEU A 12 -12.06 -4.86 7.76
C LEU A 12 -10.63 -5.20 8.20
N THR A 13 -10.46 -6.05 9.22
CA THR A 13 -9.15 -6.50 9.70
C THR A 13 -8.40 -7.29 8.62
N VAL A 14 -9.11 -8.20 7.93
CA VAL A 14 -8.56 -8.98 6.82
C VAL A 14 -8.12 -8.06 5.67
N LEU A 15 -8.94 -7.07 5.32
CA LEU A 15 -8.63 -6.11 4.27
C LEU A 15 -7.37 -5.29 4.60
N VAL A 16 -7.29 -4.73 5.81
CA VAL A 16 -6.11 -3.96 6.29
C VAL A 16 -4.84 -4.80 6.23
N SER A 17 -4.91 -6.05 6.68
CA SER A 17 -3.78 -6.99 6.67
C SER A 17 -3.35 -7.37 5.26
N SER A 18 -4.32 -7.62 4.37
CA SER A 18 -4.05 -7.90 2.95
C SER A 18 -3.37 -6.71 2.27
N LEU A 19 -3.86 -5.50 2.51
CA LEU A 19 -3.30 -4.28 1.95
C LEU A 19 -1.85 -4.05 2.39
N ALA A 20 -1.55 -4.31 3.68
CA ALA A 20 -0.20 -4.21 4.21
C ALA A 20 0.77 -5.18 3.51
N ASN A 21 0.35 -6.42 3.28
CA ASN A 21 1.16 -7.41 2.57
C ASN A 21 1.43 -7.02 1.12
N VAL A 22 0.40 -6.53 0.41
CA VAL A 22 0.56 -6.06 -0.98
C VAL A 22 1.48 -4.84 -1.03
N GLN A 23 1.32 -3.89 -0.11
CA GLN A 23 2.19 -2.72 -0.02
C GLN A 23 3.65 -3.11 0.22
N ALA A 24 3.91 -4.04 1.14
CA ALA A 24 5.25 -4.55 1.42
C ALA A 24 5.89 -5.21 0.19
N ASN A 25 5.13 -6.03 -0.54
CA ASN A 25 5.59 -6.66 -1.77
C ASN A 25 5.92 -5.64 -2.87
N LEU A 26 5.07 -4.63 -3.06
CA LEU A 26 5.32 -3.57 -4.03
C LEU A 26 6.54 -2.73 -3.67
N LEU A 27 6.74 -2.44 -2.38
CA LEU A 27 7.93 -1.73 -1.90
C LEU A 27 9.22 -2.52 -2.16
N ASN A 28 9.20 -3.83 -1.97
CA ASN A 28 10.35 -4.69 -2.28
C ASN A 28 10.62 -4.73 -3.79
N ASN A 29 9.57 -4.92 -4.61
CA ASN A 29 9.71 -4.89 -6.07
C ASN A 29 10.26 -3.54 -6.57
N LEU A 30 9.84 -2.42 -5.97
CA LEU A 30 10.36 -1.09 -6.30
C LEU A 30 11.86 -0.98 -6.02
N LYS A 31 12.32 -1.51 -4.87
CA LYS A 31 13.75 -1.53 -4.52
C LYS A 31 14.54 -2.40 -5.51
N ASP A 32 14.03 -3.56 -5.88
CA ASP A 32 14.68 -4.45 -6.84
C ASP A 32 14.82 -3.78 -8.21
N ILE A 33 13.78 -3.07 -8.67
CA ILE A 33 13.82 -2.29 -9.91
C ILE A 33 14.84 -1.16 -9.82
N GLN A 34 14.93 -0.45 -8.69
CA GLN A 34 15.95 0.59 -8.47
C GLN A 34 17.37 0.03 -8.53
N VAL A 35 17.60 -1.15 -7.92
CA VAL A 35 18.90 -1.83 -7.98
C VAL A 35 19.23 -2.24 -9.42
N LEU A 36 18.28 -2.84 -10.14
CA LEU A 36 18.45 -3.21 -11.54
C LEU A 36 18.72 -1.99 -12.43
N SER A 37 18.05 -0.87 -12.18
CA SER A 37 18.30 0.39 -12.87
C SER A 37 19.74 0.87 -12.66
N ASN A 38 20.23 0.86 -11.41
CA ASN A 38 21.62 1.22 -11.12
C ASN A 38 22.63 0.27 -11.80
N ILE A 39 22.35 -1.04 -11.83
CA ILE A 39 23.21 -2.01 -12.53
C ILE A 39 23.20 -1.75 -14.03
N ALA A 40 22.03 -1.55 -14.65
CA ALA A 40 21.90 -1.26 -16.07
C ALA A 40 22.63 0.03 -16.46
N ASN A 41 22.54 1.07 -15.62
CA ASN A 41 23.24 2.34 -15.81
C ASN A 41 24.76 2.22 -15.75
N ASN A 42 25.26 1.31 -14.92
CA ASN A 42 26.70 1.09 -14.76
C ASN A 42 27.26 0.10 -15.79
N ALA A 43 26.46 -0.87 -16.25
CA ALA A 43 26.90 -1.95 -17.13
C ALA A 43 26.82 -1.59 -18.61
N LEU A 44 25.85 -0.77 -19.00
CA LEU A 44 25.66 -0.37 -20.37
C LEU A 44 26.37 0.98 -20.57
N SER A 45 27.04 1.19 -21.71
CA SER A 45 27.48 2.53 -22.16
C SER A 45 26.96 2.82 -23.57
N GLY A 46 26.49 4.05 -23.83
CA GLY A 46 26.05 4.52 -25.15
C GLY A 46 24.55 4.84 -25.30
N ASN A 47 24.16 5.36 -26.47
CA ASN A 47 22.84 5.95 -26.75
C ASN A 47 21.62 5.01 -26.58
N ASN A 48 21.81 3.68 -26.60
CA ASN A 48 20.71 2.70 -26.44
C ASN A 48 20.19 2.59 -25.00
N ILE A 49 20.86 3.22 -24.05
CA ILE A 49 20.50 3.22 -22.63
C ILE A 49 19.41 4.23 -22.30
N LEU A 50 19.37 5.36 -23.00
CA LEU A 50 18.49 6.47 -22.66
C LEU A 50 17.03 6.03 -22.63
N GLY A 51 16.59 5.24 -23.62
CA GLY A 51 15.22 4.70 -23.66
C GLY A 51 14.91 3.68 -22.55
N VAL A 52 15.90 2.88 -22.16
CA VAL A 52 15.75 1.91 -21.05
C VAL A 52 15.72 2.65 -19.70
N GLN A 53 16.56 3.67 -19.52
CA GLN A 53 16.59 4.54 -18.35
C GLN A 53 15.28 5.30 -18.18
N ASP A 54 14.77 5.92 -19.25
CA ASP A 54 13.51 6.66 -19.21
C ASP A 54 12.34 5.74 -18.85
N THR A 55 12.32 4.53 -19.40
CA THR A 55 11.30 3.53 -19.08
C THR A 55 11.39 3.08 -17.62
N LEU A 56 12.59 2.77 -17.12
CA LEU A 56 12.81 2.37 -15.72
C LEU A 56 12.46 3.50 -14.74
N ASN A 57 12.85 4.73 -15.04
CA ASN A 57 12.50 5.90 -14.23
C ASN A 57 10.97 6.11 -14.19
N SER A 58 10.29 5.99 -15.33
CA SER A 58 8.83 6.05 -15.39
C SER A 58 8.15 4.97 -14.54
N TRP A 59 8.67 3.73 -14.58
CA TRP A 59 8.16 2.64 -13.73
C TRP A 59 8.42 2.90 -12.25
N ILE A 60 9.59 3.39 -11.87
CA ILE A 60 9.92 3.75 -10.49
C ILE A 60 8.95 4.83 -9.97
N VAL A 61 8.69 5.88 -10.76
CA VAL A 61 7.75 6.95 -10.39
C VAL A 61 6.32 6.40 -10.25
N THR A 62 5.87 5.60 -11.22
CA THR A 62 4.51 5.03 -11.22
C THR A 62 4.30 4.09 -10.03
N LEU A 63 5.24 3.15 -9.81
CA LEU A 63 5.17 2.22 -8.68
C LEU A 63 5.30 2.94 -7.34
N GLY A 64 6.15 3.96 -7.23
CA GLY A 64 6.23 4.82 -6.05
C GLY A 64 4.88 5.47 -5.72
N SER A 65 4.22 6.08 -6.72
CA SER A 65 2.88 6.66 -6.54
C SER A 65 1.83 5.64 -6.10
N VAL A 66 1.87 4.41 -6.62
CA VAL A 66 0.95 3.35 -6.22
C VAL A 66 1.21 2.93 -4.77
N VAL A 67 2.47 2.74 -4.40
CA VAL A 67 2.85 2.40 -3.01
C VAL A 67 2.40 3.48 -2.03
N ASP A 68 2.55 4.76 -2.39
CA ASP A 68 2.11 5.88 -1.55
C ASP A 68 0.59 5.93 -1.38
N GLN A 69 -0.16 5.75 -2.48
CA GLN A 69 -1.63 5.67 -2.44
C GLN A 69 -2.11 4.49 -1.59
N MET A 70 -1.46 3.34 -1.72
CA MET A 70 -1.75 2.16 -0.91
C MET A 70 -1.43 2.39 0.57
N GLY A 71 -0.33 3.07 0.89
CA GLY A 71 -0.01 3.48 2.26
C GLY A 71 -1.05 4.43 2.85
N GLY A 72 -1.53 5.40 2.07
CA GLY A 72 -2.62 6.29 2.47
C GLY A 72 -3.91 5.54 2.76
N ALA A 73 -4.31 4.62 1.87
CA ALA A 73 -5.49 3.78 2.05
C ALA A 73 -5.36 2.84 3.27
N HIS A 74 -4.18 2.24 3.48
CA HIS A 74 -3.89 1.41 4.64
C HIS A 74 -4.05 2.21 5.95
N ASN A 75 -3.47 3.41 6.02
CA ASN A 75 -3.58 4.26 7.20
C ASN A 75 -5.03 4.67 7.50
N ALA A 76 -5.80 5.03 6.46
CA ALA A 76 -7.21 5.38 6.62
C ALA A 76 -8.06 4.19 7.12
N LEU A 77 -7.87 3.00 6.54
CA LEU A 77 -8.57 1.80 6.96
C LEU A 77 -8.14 1.33 8.36
N SER A 78 -6.87 1.47 8.70
CA SER A 78 -6.34 1.18 10.05
C SER A 78 -6.96 2.12 11.10
N SER A 79 -7.07 3.41 10.79
CA SER A 79 -7.75 4.39 11.65
C SER A 79 -9.23 4.06 11.82
N LEU A 80 -9.91 3.66 10.74
CA LEU A 80 -11.31 3.24 10.78
C LEU A 80 -11.50 1.97 11.64
N LEU A 81 -10.60 1.00 11.51
CA LEU A 81 -10.61 -0.22 12.31
C LEU A 81 -10.42 0.09 13.80
N ALA A 82 -9.47 0.98 14.13
CA ALA A 82 -9.24 1.40 15.52
C ALA A 82 -10.46 2.10 16.14
N ASP A 83 -11.09 3.03 15.41
CA ASP A 83 -12.31 3.72 15.85
C ASP A 83 -13.47 2.73 16.04
N THR A 84 -13.64 1.85 15.06
CA THR A 84 -14.63 0.78 15.08
C THR A 84 -14.46 -0.15 16.29
N GLN A 85 -13.24 -0.64 16.54
CA GLN A 85 -12.94 -1.49 17.69
C GLN A 85 -13.19 -0.74 19.02
N GLY A 86 -12.87 0.55 19.07
CA GLY A 86 -13.18 1.43 20.19
C GLY A 86 -14.68 1.56 20.46
N HIS A 87 -15.49 1.72 19.41
CA HIS A 87 -16.96 1.75 19.53
C HIS A 87 -17.54 0.40 19.94
N MET A 88 -17.09 -0.71 19.36
CA MET A 88 -17.51 -2.06 19.76
C MET A 88 -17.17 -2.38 21.21
N SER A 89 -15.98 -1.97 21.68
CA SER A 89 -15.59 -2.13 23.09
C SER A 89 -16.56 -1.41 24.03
N LYS A 90 -16.93 -0.17 23.70
CA LYS A 90 -17.92 0.60 24.48
C LYS A 90 -19.31 -0.03 24.43
N LEU A 91 -19.77 -0.51 23.27
CA LEU A 91 -21.05 -1.21 23.15
C LEU A 91 -21.09 -2.46 24.02
N ASN A 92 -20.04 -3.27 24.00
CA ASN A 92 -19.92 -4.46 24.83
C ASN A 92 -19.94 -4.13 26.34
N GLN A 93 -19.31 -3.02 26.75
CA GLN A 93 -19.36 -2.53 28.15
C GLN A 93 -20.76 -2.05 28.56
N LEU A 94 -21.57 -1.59 27.60
CA LEU A 94 -22.94 -1.12 27.83
C LEU A 94 -23.96 -2.28 27.84
N GLY A 95 -23.54 -3.51 27.54
CA GLY A 95 -24.42 -4.70 27.53
C GLY A 95 -25.47 -4.69 26.42
N VAL A 96 -25.22 -3.93 25.33
CA VAL A 96 -26.05 -3.90 24.12
C VAL A 96 -25.55 -4.92 23.10
#